data_AF-A0A9E3T4A7-F1
#
_entry.id   AF-A0A9E3T4A7-F1
#
_cell.length_a   1.000
_cell.length_b   1.000
_cell.length_c   1.000
_cell.angle_alpha   90.00
_cell.angle_beta   90.00
_cell.angle_gamma   90.00
#
_symmetry.space_group_name_H-M   'P 1'
#
loop_
_entity.id
_entity.type
_entity.pdbx_description
1 polymer ?
#
loop_
_entity_poly.entity_id
_entity_poly.type
_entity_poly.pdbx_seq_one_letter_code
_entity_poly.pdbx_strand_id
1 'polypeptide(L)'
;MQGGDAIASMAYRSEERMKSQIRIIHAAGELDSDGWFQDTNGNGKFDVFIWVKNTGASRIIALDQLDVFFGPEGNFARIPNENAAGDSLPNWSWSVENGSDWVPTGTLKITVHYGLALSDGRYYIKVTIPTGVSDSYFMSM
;
A
#
# COMPACT_ATOMS: atom_id res chain seq x y z
N MET A 1 -11.94 36.91 12.71
CA MET A 1 -12.32 36.06 11.57
C MET A 1 -11.59 34.71 11.59
N GLN A 2 -11.47 34.03 12.74
CA GLN A 2 -10.69 32.78 12.85
C GLN A 2 -11.56 31.50 12.93
N GLY A 3 -12.83 31.63 13.36
CA GLY A 3 -13.73 30.48 13.50
C GLY A 3 -14.35 29.99 12.18
N GLY A 4 -14.56 30.88 11.20
CA GLY A 4 -15.17 30.50 9.91
C GLY A 4 -14.24 29.63 9.05
N ASP A 5 -12.96 30.01 8.98
CA ASP A 5 -11.95 29.29 8.18
C ASP A 5 -11.65 27.89 8.76
N ALA A 6 -11.67 27.77 10.08
CA ALA A 6 -11.54 26.48 10.77
C ALA A 6 -12.70 25.53 10.43
N ILE A 7 -13.94 26.00 10.46
CA ILE A 7 -15.11 25.18 10.11
C ILE A 7 -15.09 24.79 8.63
N ALA A 8 -14.75 25.72 7.74
CA ALA A 8 -14.64 25.43 6.31
C ALA A 8 -13.57 24.36 6.03
N SER A 9 -12.37 24.49 6.61
CA SER A 9 -11.31 23.49 6.43
C SER A 9 -11.67 22.11 6.99
N MET A 10 -12.42 22.05 8.10
CA MET A 10 -12.94 20.79 8.64
C MET A 10 -13.99 20.15 7.72
N ALA A 11 -14.89 20.94 7.12
CA ALA A 11 -15.87 20.46 6.15
C ALA A 11 -15.17 19.87 4.91
N TYR A 12 -14.17 20.57 4.37
CA TYR A 12 -13.39 20.08 3.22
C TYR A 12 -12.65 18.78 3.52
N ARG A 13 -12.00 18.64 4.69
CA ARG A 13 -11.33 17.39 5.08
C ARG A 13 -12.31 16.22 5.21
N SER A 14 -13.50 16.48 5.72
CA SER A 14 -14.56 15.48 5.82
C SER A 14 -15.04 15.04 4.43
N GLU A 15 -15.29 15.99 3.54
CA GLU A 15 -15.71 15.71 2.16
C GLU A 15 -14.64 14.94 1.38
N GLU A 16 -13.36 15.30 1.52
CA GLU A 16 -12.25 14.60 0.86
C GLU A 16 -12.12 13.15 1.35
N ARG A 17 -12.36 12.91 2.64
CA ARG A 17 -12.46 11.54 3.21
C ARG A 17 -13.65 10.77 2.67
N MET A 18 -14.79 11.42 2.44
CA MET A 18 -15.97 10.78 1.86
C MET A 18 -15.77 10.42 0.39
N LYS A 19 -15.05 11.26 -0.36
CA LYS A 19 -14.75 11.03 -1.78
C LYS A 19 -13.61 10.04 -2.01
N SER A 20 -12.63 10.02 -1.14
CA SER A 20 -11.54 9.04 -1.22
C SER A 20 -11.98 7.68 -0.66
N GLN A 21 -11.88 6.62 -1.47
CA GLN A 21 -12.11 5.25 -1.03
C GLN A 21 -11.11 4.33 -1.73
N ILE A 22 -10.60 3.34 -1.01
CA ILE A 22 -9.67 2.35 -1.56
C ILE A 22 -10.13 0.94 -1.19
N ARG A 23 -9.70 -0.03 -2.00
CA ARG A 23 -9.87 -1.44 -1.70
C ARG A 23 -8.65 -2.25 -2.12
N ILE A 24 -8.09 -3.04 -1.22
CA ILE A 24 -7.12 -4.07 -1.56
C ILE A 24 -7.90 -5.16 -2.31
N ILE A 25 -7.53 -5.38 -3.57
CA ILE A 25 -8.21 -6.34 -4.45
C ILE A 25 -7.48 -7.68 -4.51
N HIS A 26 -6.16 -7.67 -4.27
CA HIS A 26 -5.35 -8.88 -4.23
C HIS A 26 -3.99 -8.62 -3.57
N ALA A 27 -3.35 -9.69 -3.07
CA ALA A 27 -1.95 -9.68 -2.69
C ALA A 27 -1.34 -11.08 -2.92
N ALA A 28 -0.07 -11.11 -3.30
CA ALA A 28 0.67 -12.34 -3.59
C ALA A 28 2.18 -12.12 -3.37
N GLY A 29 2.90 -13.17 -3.02
CA GLY A 29 4.36 -13.15 -3.06
C GLY A 29 4.89 -13.25 -4.49
N GLU A 30 6.17 -12.98 -4.66
CA GLU A 30 6.96 -13.36 -5.82
C GLU A 30 7.12 -14.89 -5.84
N LEU A 31 6.28 -15.55 -6.63
CA LEU A 31 6.26 -17.00 -6.75
C LEU A 31 6.99 -17.44 -8.03
N ASP A 32 7.75 -18.53 -7.93
CA ASP A 32 8.33 -19.22 -9.08
C ASP A 32 7.26 -19.98 -9.90
N SER A 33 7.69 -20.71 -10.94
CA SER A 33 6.78 -21.49 -11.79
C SER A 33 6.06 -22.64 -11.07
N ASP A 34 6.60 -23.09 -9.94
CA ASP A 34 6.04 -24.18 -9.12
C ASP A 34 5.21 -23.63 -7.94
N GLY A 35 5.13 -22.31 -7.79
CA GLY A 35 4.34 -21.62 -6.76
C GLY A 35 5.10 -21.37 -5.46
N TRP A 36 6.42 -21.56 -5.42
CA TRP A 36 7.23 -21.29 -4.24
C TRP A 36 7.65 -19.83 -4.16
N PHE A 37 7.60 -19.27 -2.95
CA PHE A 37 8.06 -17.92 -2.70
C PHE A 37 9.58 -17.82 -2.86
N GLN A 38 10.04 -17.06 -3.85
CA GLN A 38 11.45 -16.96 -4.22
C GLN A 38 11.75 -15.63 -4.92
N ASP A 39 13.00 -15.16 -4.80
CA ASP A 39 13.53 -14.11 -5.68
C ASP A 39 13.67 -14.67 -7.11
N THR A 40 12.63 -14.46 -7.92
CA THR A 40 12.54 -15.00 -9.29
C THR A 40 13.33 -14.17 -10.29
N ASN A 41 13.58 -12.90 -9.97
CA ASN A 41 14.26 -11.96 -10.85
C ASN A 41 15.77 -11.80 -10.53
N GLY A 42 16.23 -12.37 -9.41
CA GLY A 42 17.64 -12.46 -9.01
C GLY A 42 18.22 -11.13 -8.52
N ASN A 43 17.40 -10.19 -8.07
CA ASN A 43 17.85 -8.87 -7.59
C ASN A 43 18.25 -8.85 -6.10
N GLY A 44 18.20 -10.00 -5.42
CA GLY A 44 18.46 -10.14 -4.00
C GLY A 44 17.32 -9.66 -3.10
N LYS A 45 16.13 -9.44 -3.66
CA LYS A 45 14.92 -9.04 -2.94
C LYS A 45 13.84 -10.10 -3.13
N PHE A 46 13.09 -10.32 -2.06
CA PHE A 46 11.92 -11.18 -2.04
C PHE A 46 10.69 -10.28 -1.96
N ASP A 47 9.91 -10.25 -3.04
CA ASP A 47 8.88 -9.23 -3.22
C ASP A 47 7.48 -9.72 -2.85
N VAL A 48 6.69 -8.89 -2.17
CA VAL A 48 5.25 -9.09 -1.99
C VAL A 48 4.50 -8.00 -2.74
N PHE A 49 3.60 -8.41 -3.64
CA PHE A 49 2.78 -7.53 -4.44
C PHE A 49 1.41 -7.34 -3.78
N ILE A 50 0.97 -6.09 -3.68
CA ILE A 50 -0.33 -5.71 -3.14
C ILE A 50 -1.02 -4.80 -4.16
N TRP A 51 -2.16 -5.22 -4.67
CA TRP A 51 -2.96 -4.42 -5.60
C TRP A 51 -4.08 -3.72 -4.88
N VAL A 52 -4.11 -2.39 -4.99
CA VAL A 52 -5.08 -1.52 -4.34
C VAL A 52 -5.82 -0.70 -5.39
N LYS A 53 -7.14 -0.84 -5.43
CA LYS A 53 -8.00 -0.10 -6.35
C LYS A 53 -8.49 1.19 -5.70
N ASN A 54 -8.48 2.29 -6.44
CA ASN A 54 -9.19 3.50 -6.07
C ASN A 54 -10.68 3.30 -6.43
N THR A 55 -11.49 3.07 -5.40
CA THR A 55 -12.94 2.91 -5.51
C THR A 55 -13.70 4.19 -5.15
N GLY A 56 -12.98 5.28 -4.92
CA GLY A 56 -13.52 6.60 -4.62
C GLY A 56 -13.89 7.41 -5.86
N ALA A 57 -14.23 8.66 -5.61
CA ALA A 57 -14.59 9.66 -6.62
C ALA A 57 -13.49 10.71 -6.85
N SER A 58 -12.42 10.74 -6.04
CA SER A 58 -11.29 11.65 -6.18
C SER A 58 -9.98 10.93 -6.53
N ARG A 59 -9.07 11.66 -7.18
CA ARG A 59 -7.70 11.23 -7.40
C ARG A 59 -6.93 11.24 -6.08
N ILE A 60 -6.18 10.19 -5.81
CA ILE A 60 -5.28 10.13 -4.65
C ILE A 60 -3.88 10.60 -5.09
N ILE A 61 -3.29 11.48 -4.29
CA ILE A 61 -1.96 12.08 -4.52
C ILE A 61 -1.03 11.77 -3.33
N ALA A 62 0.23 12.21 -3.43
CA ALA A 62 1.27 11.99 -2.41
C ALA A 62 1.42 10.49 -2.10
N LEU A 63 1.59 9.69 -3.15
CA LEU A 63 1.64 8.24 -3.05
C LEU A 63 2.82 7.73 -2.21
N ASP A 64 3.91 8.48 -2.07
CA ASP A 64 5.01 8.12 -1.15
C ASP A 64 4.65 8.30 0.35
N GLN A 65 3.53 8.96 0.65
CA GLN A 65 3.05 9.23 2.02
C GLN A 65 1.97 8.23 2.47
N LEU A 66 1.75 7.14 1.71
CA LEU A 66 0.90 6.05 2.18
C LEU A 66 1.53 5.39 3.41
N ASP A 67 0.70 4.95 4.35
CA ASP A 67 1.16 4.05 5.40
C ASP A 67 0.84 2.61 5.00
N VAL A 68 1.89 1.81 4.81
CA VAL A 68 1.82 0.38 4.50
C VAL A 68 2.26 -0.40 5.73
N PHE A 69 1.36 -1.23 6.24
CA PHE A 69 1.65 -2.20 7.29
C PHE A 69 1.64 -3.59 6.71
N PHE A 70 2.67 -4.37 7.01
CA PHE A 70 2.82 -5.73 6.53
C PHE A 70 3.58 -6.60 7.53
N GLY A 71 3.26 -7.89 7.57
CA GLY A 71 3.97 -8.90 8.32
C GLY A 71 3.04 -10.03 8.81
N PRO A 72 3.59 -11.02 9.54
CA PRO A 72 2.82 -12.12 10.10
C PRO A 72 1.65 -11.63 10.96
N GLU A 73 0.54 -12.36 10.96
CA GLU A 73 -0.61 -12.06 11.81
C GLU A 73 -0.17 -12.00 13.29
N GLY A 74 -0.43 -10.87 13.95
CA GLY A 74 0.01 -10.60 15.32
C GLY A 74 1.41 -10.00 15.47
N ASN A 75 2.21 -9.92 14.39
CA ASN A 75 3.54 -9.32 14.39
C ASN A 75 3.85 -8.55 13.09
N PHE A 76 2.93 -7.69 12.68
CA PHE A 76 3.11 -6.79 11.54
C PHE A 76 3.74 -5.45 11.97
N ALA A 77 4.47 -4.82 11.06
CA ALA A 77 5.09 -3.52 11.29
C ALA A 77 4.73 -2.54 10.18
N ARG A 78 4.91 -1.24 10.44
CA ARG A 78 4.88 -0.22 9.39
C ARG A 78 6.15 -0.36 8.55
N ILE A 79 6.00 -0.54 7.25
CA ILE A 79 7.11 -0.62 6.31
C ILE A 79 7.35 0.78 5.74
N PRO A 80 8.58 1.32 5.79
CA PRO A 80 8.89 2.62 5.21
C PRO A 80 8.87 2.57 3.68
N ASN A 81 8.46 3.67 3.04
CA ASN A 81 8.62 3.85 1.60
C ASN A 81 10.12 3.89 1.26
N GLU A 82 10.51 3.38 0.09
CA GLU A 82 11.91 3.33 -0.35
C GLU A 82 12.62 4.70 -0.29
N ASN A 83 11.92 5.79 -0.61
CA ASN A 83 12.47 7.14 -0.55
C ASN A 83 12.84 7.57 0.89
N ALA A 84 12.18 7.00 1.90
CA ALA A 84 12.47 7.24 3.31
C ALA A 84 13.43 6.20 3.91
N ALA A 85 13.48 4.99 3.34
CA ALA A 85 14.31 3.89 3.83
C ALA A 85 15.75 3.90 3.28
N GLY A 86 15.96 4.53 2.12
CA GLY A 86 17.18 4.36 1.34
C GLY A 86 17.36 2.89 0.97
N ASP A 87 18.56 2.35 1.21
CA ASP A 87 18.89 0.95 0.90
C ASP A 87 18.46 -0.05 1.99
N SER A 88 17.77 0.40 3.05
CA SER A 88 17.34 -0.47 4.14
C SER A 88 16.11 -1.29 3.77
N LEU A 89 16.12 -2.58 4.13
CA LEU A 89 14.98 -3.51 3.97
C LEU A 89 14.41 -3.91 5.35
N PRO A 90 13.10 -4.17 5.47
CA PRO A 90 12.10 -4.08 4.40
C PRO A 90 11.73 -2.64 4.06
N ASN A 91 11.42 -2.39 2.79
CA ASN A 91 10.87 -1.13 2.30
C ASN A 91 9.78 -1.41 1.25
N TRP A 92 9.10 -0.38 0.75
CA TRP A 92 8.13 -0.56 -0.33
C TRP A 92 8.21 0.54 -1.40
N SER A 93 7.86 0.13 -2.62
CA SER A 93 7.74 0.98 -3.80
C SER A 93 6.32 0.87 -4.38
N TRP A 94 5.97 1.73 -5.33
CA TRP A 94 4.66 1.68 -5.98
C TRP A 94 4.72 2.00 -7.47
N SER A 95 3.74 1.48 -8.20
CA SER A 95 3.45 1.86 -9.58
C SER A 95 1.95 1.84 -9.83
N VAL A 96 1.47 2.63 -10.79
CA VAL A 96 0.06 2.60 -11.21
C VAL A 96 -0.04 1.71 -12.45
N GLU A 97 -0.89 0.68 -12.38
CA GLU A 97 -1.01 -0.34 -13.44
C GLU A 97 -1.56 0.24 -14.75
N ASN A 98 -2.48 1.21 -14.66
CA ASN A 98 -3.27 1.70 -15.79
C ASN A 98 -2.96 3.15 -16.18
N GLY A 99 -1.79 3.68 -15.81
CA GLY A 99 -1.43 5.07 -16.11
C GLY A 99 -0.35 5.63 -15.20
N SER A 100 -0.25 6.96 -15.12
CA SER A 100 0.71 7.68 -14.25
C SER A 100 0.11 8.12 -12.91
N ASP A 101 -1.22 8.25 -12.86
CA ASP A 101 -1.94 8.88 -11.76
C ASP A 101 -2.95 7.91 -11.15
N TRP A 102 -3.06 7.87 -9.83
CA TRP A 102 -4.05 7.02 -9.15
C TRP A 102 -5.44 7.66 -9.10
N VAL A 103 -6.05 7.75 -10.28
CA VAL A 103 -7.41 8.26 -10.51
C VAL A 103 -8.47 7.24 -10.10
N PRO A 104 -9.74 7.65 -9.95
CA PRO A 104 -10.85 6.71 -9.76
C PRO A 104 -10.81 5.56 -10.76
N THR A 105 -11.10 4.35 -10.30
CA THR A 105 -11.00 3.07 -11.03
C THR A 105 -9.58 2.55 -11.31
N GLY A 106 -8.55 3.38 -11.11
CA GLY A 106 -7.15 2.98 -11.24
C GLY A 106 -6.70 2.00 -10.15
N THR A 107 -5.71 1.18 -10.48
CA THR A 107 -5.09 0.22 -9.56
C THR A 107 -3.64 0.63 -9.30
N LEU A 108 -3.28 0.75 -8.03
CA LEU A 108 -1.92 0.90 -7.55
C LEU A 108 -1.37 -0.48 -7.22
N LYS A 109 -0.20 -0.82 -7.74
CA LYS A 109 0.61 -1.94 -7.28
C LYS A 109 1.62 -1.40 -6.28
N ILE A 110 1.54 -1.89 -5.05
CA ILE A 110 2.56 -1.69 -4.02
C ILE A 110 3.43 -2.94 -4.01
N THR A 111 4.75 -2.76 -4.04
CA THR A 111 5.71 -3.86 -3.92
C THR A 111 6.46 -3.69 -2.61
N VAL A 112 6.33 -4.66 -1.71
CA VAL A 112 7.08 -4.71 -0.45
C VAL A 112 8.31 -5.59 -0.67
N HIS A 113 9.49 -5.02 -0.44
CA HIS A 113 10.76 -5.67 -0.67
C HIS A 113 11.34 -6.21 0.65
N TYR A 114 11.72 -7.48 0.67
CA TYR A 114 12.47 -8.11 1.77
C TYR A 114 13.85 -8.56 1.34
N GLY A 115 14.82 -8.55 2.25
CA GLY A 115 16.18 -9.05 1.97
C GLY A 115 16.31 -10.58 2.10
N LEU A 116 15.26 -11.26 2.57
CA LEU A 116 15.22 -12.70 2.80
C LEU A 116 13.81 -13.22 2.54
N ALA A 117 13.72 -14.51 2.22
CA ALA A 117 12.45 -15.21 2.10
C ALA A 117 11.65 -15.08 3.40
N LEU A 118 10.34 -14.90 3.25
CA LEU A 118 9.38 -14.89 4.32
C LEU A 118 8.94 -16.34 4.58
N SER A 119 8.62 -16.65 5.85
CA SER A 119 8.10 -17.96 6.23
C SER A 119 6.66 -18.14 5.78
N ASP A 120 6.26 -19.37 5.51
CA ASP A 120 4.85 -19.74 5.31
C ASP A 120 3.98 -19.30 6.50
N GLY A 121 2.74 -18.92 6.20
CA GLY A 121 1.78 -18.53 7.23
C GLY A 121 0.82 -17.45 6.81
N ARG A 122 0.03 -16.94 7.77
CA ARG A 122 -0.96 -15.89 7.53
C ARG A 122 -0.36 -14.51 7.80
N TYR A 123 -0.52 -13.63 6.84
CA TYR A 123 0.01 -12.27 6.85
C TYR A 123 -1.12 -11.24 6.87
N TYR A 124 -0.89 -10.15 7.59
CA TYR A 124 -1.77 -8.99 7.63
C TYR A 124 -1.21 -7.86 6.77
N ILE A 125 -2.09 -7.29 5.94
CA ILE A 125 -1.80 -6.11 5.14
C ILE A 125 -2.77 -5.01 5.55
N LYS A 126 -2.25 -3.79 5.74
CA LYS A 126 -3.08 -2.59 5.81
C LYS A 126 -2.45 -1.45 5.03
N VAL A 127 -3.25 -0.80 4.20
CA VAL A 127 -2.86 0.39 3.45
C VAL A 127 -3.72 1.56 3.89
N THR A 128 -3.10 2.67 4.26
CA THR A 128 -3.79 3.91 4.65
C THR A 128 -3.34 5.05 3.75
N ILE A 129 -4.29 5.73 3.13
CA ILE A 129 -4.02 6.91 2.27
C ILE A 129 -3.88 8.18 3.11
N PRO A 130 -3.33 9.29 2.56
CA PRO A 130 -3.03 10.49 3.37
C PRO A 130 -4.26 11.14 4.02
N THR A 131 -5.44 10.93 3.43
CA THR A 131 -6.71 11.37 4.05
C THR A 131 -7.04 10.57 5.31
N GLY A 132 -6.41 9.40 5.49
CA GLY A 132 -6.58 8.44 6.58
C GLY A 132 -7.69 7.42 6.37
N VAL A 133 -8.20 7.29 5.15
CA VAL A 133 -9.00 6.12 4.74
C VAL A 133 -8.05 4.93 4.59
N SER A 134 -8.48 3.74 5.02
CA SER A 134 -7.66 2.55 4.98
C SER A 134 -8.46 1.32 4.56
N ASP A 135 -7.79 0.36 3.96
CA ASP A 135 -8.31 -1.00 3.81
C ASP A 135 -7.28 -2.02 4.31
N SER A 136 -7.77 -3.20 4.69
CA SER A 136 -6.93 -4.28 5.21
C SER A 136 -7.30 -5.63 4.60
N TYR A 137 -6.29 -6.47 4.44
CA TYR A 137 -6.42 -7.76 3.78
C TYR A 137 -5.56 -8.81 4.50
N PHE A 138 -5.98 -10.07 4.42
CA PHE A 138 -5.17 -11.19 4.86
C PHE A 138 -4.77 -12.03 3.67
N MET A 139 -3.51 -12.42 3.61
CA MET A 139 -3.02 -13.39 2.65
C MET A 139 -2.36 -14.56 3.37
N SER A 140 -2.26 -15.68 2.68
CA SER A 140 -1.39 -16.79 3.07
C SER A 140 -0.17 -16.77 2.17
N MET A 141 1.00 -16.93 2.77
CA MET A 141 2.22 -17.34 2.08
C MET A 141 2.36 -18.85 2.20
#